data_AF-A0A8T3PTH8-F1
#
_entry.id   AF-A0A8T3PTH8-F1
#
_cell.length_a   1.000
_cell.length_b   1.000
_cell.length_c   1.000
_cell.angle_alpha   90.00
_cell.angle_beta   90.00
_cell.angle_gamma   90.00
#
_symmetry.space_group_name_H-M   'P 1'
#
loop_
_entity.id
_entity.type
_entity.pdbx_description
1 polymer ?
#
loop_
_entity_poly.entity_id
_entity_poly.type
_entity_poly.pdbx_seq_one_letter_code
_entity_poly.pdbx_strand_id
1 'polypeptide(L)'
;GRAFLKKLGGDAAGDEIADDFLKVLAATGVSGPFPFLDAAPPPDPAVVGTEPFPVGLRVDNTMLLDMNEFLFGLKAPRGAKGDKGAISRGRQLFLTAGCTDCHNVDQRKPVASFIVPMKTIFPGDDPVVLLAERMPPLNPILDTPGNIFSNPINIFDDKMAVVNASLRGDVRGTGLPLLLDLARKPVFLHDNSVPSLARLFDPDRGATAPHPFFLSDPVARADMVMFLRSLDTARRGK
;
A
#
# COMPACT_ATOMS: atom_id res chain seq x y z
N GLY A 1 -11.92 20.90 -9.05
CA GLY A 1 -12.74 19.75 -8.61
C GLY A 1 -12.95 18.76 -9.72
N ARG A 2 -14.13 18.75 -10.34
CA ARG A 2 -14.52 17.74 -11.35
C ARG A 2 -13.51 17.57 -12.49
N ALA A 3 -13.02 18.65 -13.09
CA ALA A 3 -12.01 18.56 -14.16
C ALA A 3 -10.72 17.83 -13.72
N PHE A 4 -10.31 18.00 -12.46
CA PHE A 4 -9.15 17.28 -11.90
C PHE A 4 -9.47 15.78 -11.71
N LEU A 5 -10.67 15.47 -11.20
CA LEU A 5 -11.11 14.07 -11.05
C LEU A 5 -11.20 13.38 -12.42
N LYS A 6 -11.72 14.07 -13.44
CA LYS A 6 -11.72 13.59 -14.84
C LYS A 6 -10.33 13.38 -15.39
N LYS A 7 -9.40 14.30 -15.12
CA LYS A 7 -7.99 14.14 -15.52
C LYS A 7 -7.40 12.87 -14.92
N LEU A 8 -7.70 12.55 -13.65
CA LEU A 8 -7.13 11.40 -12.95
C LEU A 8 -7.81 10.07 -13.28
N GLY A 9 -9.14 10.06 -13.35
CA GLY A 9 -9.98 8.87 -13.49
C GLY A 9 -10.58 8.66 -14.88
N GLY A 10 -10.30 9.53 -15.84
CA GLY A 10 -11.06 9.59 -17.10
C GLY A 10 -12.44 10.24 -16.90
N ASP A 11 -13.12 10.56 -17.99
CA ASP A 11 -14.39 11.31 -17.93
C ASP A 11 -15.47 10.58 -17.14
N ALA A 12 -15.68 9.29 -17.40
CA ALA A 12 -16.74 8.50 -16.79
C ALA A 12 -16.56 8.35 -15.26
N ALA A 13 -15.42 7.81 -14.82
CA ALA A 13 -15.17 7.62 -13.38
C ALA A 13 -14.97 8.95 -12.65
N GLY A 14 -14.36 9.95 -13.31
CA GLY A 14 -14.23 11.29 -12.76
C GLY A 14 -15.57 11.98 -12.52
N ASP A 15 -16.55 11.77 -13.41
CA ASP A 15 -17.93 12.25 -13.21
C ASP A 15 -18.63 11.50 -12.08
N GLU A 16 -18.55 10.17 -12.06
CA GLU A 16 -19.17 9.33 -11.03
C GLU A 16 -18.69 9.70 -9.63
N ILE A 17 -17.37 9.80 -9.42
CA ILE A 17 -16.78 10.19 -8.12
C ILE A 17 -17.29 11.58 -7.70
N ALA A 18 -17.33 12.53 -8.63
CA ALA A 18 -17.78 13.87 -8.34
C ALA A 18 -19.28 13.92 -8.00
N ASP A 19 -20.11 13.17 -8.72
CA ASP A 19 -21.55 13.07 -8.50
C ASP A 19 -21.86 12.37 -7.18
N ASP A 20 -21.18 11.27 -6.87
CA ASP A 20 -21.38 10.53 -5.63
C ASP A 20 -20.95 11.33 -4.41
N PHE A 21 -19.83 12.06 -4.50
CA PHE A 21 -19.44 13.00 -3.45
C PHE A 21 -20.54 14.04 -3.18
N LEU A 22 -21.12 14.63 -4.22
CA LEU A 22 -22.23 15.59 -4.09
C LEU A 22 -23.49 14.93 -3.50
N LYS A 23 -23.82 13.69 -3.91
CA LYS A 23 -24.94 12.92 -3.33
C LYS A 23 -24.73 12.66 -1.84
N VAL A 24 -23.52 12.26 -1.42
CA VAL A 24 -23.19 12.02 -0.01
C VAL A 24 -23.30 13.30 0.81
N LEU A 25 -22.77 14.42 0.32
CA LEU A 25 -22.91 15.72 0.99
C LEU A 25 -24.38 16.11 1.17
N ALA A 26 -25.19 15.96 0.11
CA ALA A 26 -26.63 16.23 0.18
C ALA A 26 -27.35 15.30 1.16
N ALA A 27 -27.07 13.99 1.13
CA ALA A 27 -27.72 12.99 1.96
C ALA A 27 -27.34 13.09 3.45
N THR A 28 -26.10 13.47 3.73
CA THR A 28 -25.61 13.61 5.11
C THR A 28 -25.96 14.96 5.73
N GLY A 29 -26.47 15.92 4.94
CA GLY A 29 -26.73 17.29 5.39
C GLY A 29 -25.47 18.04 5.80
N VAL A 30 -24.30 17.47 5.52
CA VAL A 30 -22.98 18.04 5.80
C VAL A 30 -22.87 19.36 5.04
N SER A 31 -22.98 20.45 5.79
CA SER A 31 -22.95 21.82 5.31
C SER A 31 -22.32 22.70 6.39
N GLY A 32 -21.64 23.78 5.99
CA GLY A 32 -20.96 24.68 6.93
C GLY A 32 -19.62 24.14 7.47
N PRO A 33 -18.99 24.87 8.42
CA PRO A 33 -17.69 24.48 8.97
C PRO A 33 -17.82 23.15 9.71
N PHE A 34 -16.95 22.20 9.36
CA PHE A 34 -16.86 20.93 10.07
C PHE A 34 -16.27 21.19 11.45
N PRO A 35 -16.91 20.78 12.56
CA PRO A 35 -16.54 21.20 13.91
C PRO A 35 -15.12 20.82 14.36
N PHE A 36 -14.39 20.05 13.55
CA PHE A 36 -13.01 19.60 13.80
C PHE A 36 -12.12 19.64 12.56
N LEU A 37 -12.60 20.21 11.45
CA LEU A 37 -11.87 20.28 10.19
C LEU A 37 -12.06 21.69 9.60
N ASP A 38 -11.12 22.56 9.92
CA ASP A 38 -10.98 23.83 9.22
C ASP A 38 -10.39 23.54 7.84
N ALA A 39 -11.24 23.64 6.83
CA ALA A 39 -10.83 23.56 5.43
C ALA A 39 -11.05 24.93 4.79
N ALA A 40 -9.99 25.47 4.21
CA ALA A 40 -10.04 26.75 3.52
C ALA A 40 -9.99 26.54 2.00
N PRO A 41 -10.66 27.41 1.22
CA PRO A 41 -10.36 27.53 -0.20
C PRO A 41 -8.90 27.96 -0.38
N PRO A 42 -8.28 27.69 -1.54
CA PRO A 42 -6.96 28.23 -1.83
C PRO A 42 -6.96 29.77 -1.80
N PRO A 43 -5.85 30.40 -1.42
CA PRO A 43 -5.69 31.86 -1.54
C PRO A 43 -5.88 32.36 -2.96
N ASP A 44 -5.54 31.52 -3.95
CA ASP A 44 -5.74 31.76 -5.38
C ASP A 44 -6.78 30.78 -5.95
N PRO A 45 -7.97 31.24 -6.38
CA PRO A 45 -8.95 30.38 -7.03
C PRO A 45 -8.44 29.65 -8.29
N ALA A 46 -7.41 30.18 -8.97
CA ALA A 46 -6.84 29.57 -10.16
C ALA A 46 -6.13 28.23 -9.87
N VAL A 47 -5.74 27.97 -8.62
CA VAL A 47 -5.12 26.68 -8.23
C VAL A 47 -6.15 25.59 -7.90
N VAL A 48 -7.45 25.88 -7.96
CA VAL A 48 -8.48 24.86 -7.81
C VAL A 48 -8.36 23.81 -8.92
N GLY A 49 -8.31 22.54 -8.55
CA GLY A 49 -8.05 21.45 -9.50
C GLY A 49 -6.57 21.21 -9.79
N THR A 50 -5.68 21.73 -8.96
CA THR A 50 -4.27 21.30 -8.91
C THR A 50 -4.09 20.23 -7.81
N GLU A 51 -2.95 19.54 -7.79
CA GLU A 51 -2.66 18.51 -6.79
C GLU A 51 -2.78 19.00 -5.32
N PRO A 52 -2.34 20.22 -4.96
CA PRO A 52 -2.56 20.74 -3.60
C PRO A 52 -4.01 21.12 -3.27
N PHE A 53 -4.86 21.33 -4.28
CA PHE A 53 -6.27 21.76 -4.13
C PHE A 53 -7.20 21.06 -5.12
N PRO A 54 -7.27 19.71 -5.11
CA PRO A 54 -7.90 18.94 -6.19
C PRO A 54 -9.40 19.24 -6.31
N VAL A 55 -10.07 19.38 -5.16
CA VAL A 55 -11.48 19.74 -5.04
C VAL A 55 -11.70 21.19 -4.60
N GLY A 56 -10.63 21.99 -4.55
CA GLY A 56 -10.71 23.42 -4.21
C GLY A 56 -10.84 23.72 -2.72
N LEU A 57 -10.66 22.70 -1.86
CA LEU A 57 -10.55 22.84 -0.42
C LEU A 57 -9.32 22.07 0.04
N ARG A 58 -8.65 22.58 1.07
CA ARG A 58 -7.54 21.91 1.73
C ARG A 58 -7.70 22.06 3.23
N VAL A 59 -7.45 20.98 3.96
CA VAL A 59 -7.35 21.00 5.43
C VAL A 59 -6.24 21.97 5.83
N ASP A 60 -6.43 22.67 6.94
CA ASP A 60 -5.45 23.58 7.51
C ASP A 60 -4.04 22.94 7.58
N ASN A 61 -3.02 23.72 7.21
CA ASN A 61 -1.66 23.22 7.12
C ASN A 61 -1.07 22.88 8.49
N THR A 62 -1.49 23.56 9.56
CA THR A 62 -1.08 23.25 10.94
C THR A 62 -1.59 21.86 11.31
N MET A 63 -2.86 21.54 11.04
CA MET A 63 -3.40 20.20 11.27
C MET A 63 -2.63 19.10 10.53
N LEU A 64 -2.17 19.37 9.30
CA LEU A 64 -1.34 18.43 8.55
C LEU A 64 0.06 18.25 9.17
N LEU A 65 0.66 19.32 9.68
CA LEU A 65 1.94 19.26 10.38
C LEU A 65 1.81 18.55 11.74
N ASP A 66 0.76 18.84 12.50
CA ASP A 66 0.45 18.19 13.78
C ASP A 66 0.18 16.70 13.58
N MET A 67 -0.56 16.33 12.53
CA MET A 67 -0.76 14.92 12.15
C MET A 67 0.56 14.24 11.81
N ASN A 68 1.44 14.91 11.06
CA ASN A 68 2.77 14.38 10.77
C ASN A 68 3.57 14.17 12.06
N GLU A 69 3.60 15.16 12.97
CA GLU A 69 4.29 15.03 14.26
C GLU A 69 3.72 13.87 15.09
N PHE A 70 2.39 13.74 15.16
CA PHE A 70 1.72 12.62 15.82
C PHE A 70 2.16 11.27 15.22
N LEU A 71 2.09 11.13 13.89
CA LEU A 71 2.48 9.90 13.18
C LEU A 71 3.97 9.58 13.38
N PHE A 72 4.86 10.58 13.34
CA PHE A 72 6.28 10.41 13.64
C PHE A 72 6.54 10.03 15.10
N GLY A 73 5.67 10.47 16.03
CA GLY A 73 5.73 10.12 17.44
C GLY A 73 5.26 8.69 17.76
N LEU A 74 4.61 8.00 16.83
CA LEU A 74 4.12 6.63 17.05
C LEU A 74 5.29 5.68 17.27
N LYS A 75 5.32 5.06 18.45
CA LYS A 75 6.35 4.08 18.80
C LYS A 75 6.04 2.75 18.14
N ALA A 76 7.03 2.22 17.42
CA ALA A 76 7.00 0.85 16.93
C ALA A 76 6.76 -0.13 18.09
N PRO A 77 5.75 -1.02 17.99
CA PRO A 77 5.54 -2.03 19.00
C PRO A 77 6.72 -3.00 19.13
N ARG A 78 6.86 -3.63 20.31
CA ARG A 78 7.87 -4.68 20.50
C ARG A 78 7.52 -5.91 19.67
N GLY A 79 8.56 -6.53 19.12
CA GLY A 79 8.49 -7.80 18.43
C GLY A 79 8.11 -8.91 19.41
N ALA A 80 7.52 -9.97 18.88
CA ALA A 80 7.17 -11.14 19.67
C ALA A 80 8.44 -11.79 20.24
N LYS A 81 8.37 -12.17 21.52
CA LYS A 81 9.37 -13.05 22.13
C LYS A 81 9.13 -14.47 21.63
N GLY A 82 10.19 -15.26 21.53
CA GLY A 82 10.10 -16.64 21.04
C GLY A 82 11.41 -17.40 21.18
N ASP A 83 11.45 -18.59 20.60
CA ASP A 83 12.67 -19.40 20.54
C ASP A 83 13.80 -18.63 19.83
N LYS A 84 14.88 -18.34 20.57
CA LYS A 84 16.05 -17.64 20.05
C LYS A 84 16.75 -18.42 18.95
N GLY A 85 16.74 -19.75 19.02
CA GLY A 85 17.31 -20.62 17.98
C GLY A 85 16.55 -20.46 16.66
N ALA A 86 15.23 -20.63 16.70
CA ALA A 86 14.36 -20.40 15.54
C ALA A 86 14.49 -18.98 14.96
N ILE A 87 14.49 -17.96 15.80
CA ILE A 87 14.68 -16.56 15.36
C ILE A 87 16.04 -16.38 14.67
N SER A 88 17.11 -16.98 15.19
CA SER A 88 18.44 -16.88 14.59
C SER A 88 18.51 -17.60 13.24
N ARG A 89 17.94 -18.81 13.12
CA ARG A 89 17.88 -19.55 11.85
C ARG A 89 17.02 -18.84 10.82
N GLY A 90 15.85 -18.33 11.23
CA GLY A 90 14.98 -17.53 10.36
C GLY A 90 15.65 -16.25 9.87
N ARG A 91 16.43 -15.58 10.72
CA ARG A 91 17.25 -14.43 10.31
C ARG A 91 18.28 -14.82 9.25
N GLN A 92 18.98 -15.93 9.46
CA GLN A 92 19.97 -16.40 8.48
C GLN A 92 19.29 -16.72 7.15
N LEU A 93 18.14 -17.39 7.19
CA LEU A 93 17.37 -17.70 6.00
C LEU A 93 16.92 -16.44 5.26
N PHE A 94 16.48 -15.40 5.97
CA PHE A 94 16.12 -14.11 5.37
C PHE A 94 17.29 -13.46 4.62
N LEU A 95 18.51 -13.58 5.16
CA LEU A 95 19.71 -13.04 4.53
C LEU A 95 20.13 -13.83 3.27
N THR A 96 19.77 -15.12 3.17
CA THR A 96 20.24 -16.00 2.08
C THR A 96 19.16 -16.33 1.05
N ALA A 97 17.88 -16.16 1.37
CA ALA A 97 16.75 -16.48 0.50
C ALA A 97 16.33 -15.32 -0.43
N GLY A 98 17.18 -14.31 -0.60
CA GLY A 98 16.90 -13.14 -1.44
C GLY A 98 15.96 -12.11 -0.82
N CYS A 99 15.50 -12.30 0.43
CA CYS A 99 14.60 -11.33 1.07
C CYS A 99 15.24 -9.95 1.23
N THR A 100 16.57 -9.89 1.30
CA THR A 100 17.34 -8.65 1.41
C THR A 100 17.44 -7.82 0.12
N ASP A 101 17.00 -8.37 -1.01
CA ASP A 101 16.98 -7.62 -2.28
C ASP A 101 15.91 -6.51 -2.25
N CYS A 102 14.90 -6.70 -1.41
CA CYS A 102 13.79 -5.77 -1.24
C CYS A 102 13.69 -5.26 0.21
N HIS A 103 13.87 -6.13 1.20
CA HIS A 103 13.64 -5.78 2.60
C HIS A 103 14.95 -5.68 3.39
N ASN A 104 14.90 -5.07 4.57
CA ASN A 104 16.06 -4.98 5.45
C ASN A 104 15.79 -5.68 6.78
N VAL A 105 16.84 -6.27 7.37
CA VAL A 105 16.74 -6.99 8.66
C VAL A 105 16.76 -6.06 9.88
N ASP A 106 17.25 -4.82 9.72
CA ASP A 106 17.33 -3.80 10.78
C ASP A 106 16.19 -2.79 10.61
N GLN A 107 15.13 -2.93 11.41
CA GLN A 107 13.94 -2.08 11.30
C GLN A 107 14.15 -0.65 11.79
N ARG A 108 15.36 -0.29 12.22
CA ARG A 108 15.72 1.10 12.55
C ARG A 108 16.15 1.89 11.32
N LYS A 109 16.50 1.21 10.22
CA LYS A 109 16.81 1.88 8.97
C LYS A 109 15.50 2.26 8.27
N PRO A 110 15.43 3.43 7.62
CA PRO A 110 14.31 3.76 6.75
C PRO A 110 14.07 2.66 5.73
N VAL A 111 12.80 2.39 5.44
CA VAL A 111 12.44 1.52 4.32
C VAL A 111 12.91 2.21 3.05
N ALA A 112 13.54 1.44 2.16
CA ALA A 112 14.02 1.98 0.90
C ALA A 112 12.85 2.57 0.10
N SER A 113 13.05 3.77 -0.45
CA SER A 113 11.99 4.55 -1.09
C SER A 113 11.78 4.19 -2.57
N PHE A 114 12.32 3.07 -3.04
CA PHE A 114 12.15 2.63 -4.42
C PHE A 114 10.85 1.83 -4.58
N ILE A 115 10.36 1.80 -5.82
CA ILE A 115 9.19 1.01 -6.20
C ILE A 115 9.66 -0.34 -6.73
N VAL A 116 9.14 -1.44 -6.16
CA VAL A 116 9.39 -2.78 -6.70
C VAL A 116 8.45 -2.99 -7.90
N PRO A 117 8.97 -3.28 -9.11
CA PRO A 117 8.13 -3.44 -10.30
C PRO A 117 7.07 -4.53 -10.12
N MET A 118 5.86 -4.31 -10.64
CA MET A 118 4.75 -5.26 -10.47
C MET A 118 5.12 -6.67 -10.93
N LYS A 119 5.71 -6.83 -12.11
CA LYS A 119 6.16 -8.13 -12.65
C LYS A 119 7.07 -8.94 -11.72
N THR A 120 7.79 -8.27 -10.80
CA THR A 120 8.66 -8.93 -9.82
C THR A 120 7.85 -9.47 -8.64
N ILE A 121 6.88 -8.68 -8.16
CA ILE A 121 6.06 -9.03 -6.99
C ILE A 121 4.76 -9.71 -7.35
N PHE A 122 4.35 -9.76 -8.61
CA PHE A 122 3.18 -10.48 -9.08
C PHE A 122 3.41 -10.94 -10.52
N PRO A 123 4.14 -12.05 -10.73
CA PRO A 123 4.44 -12.54 -12.08
C PRO A 123 3.23 -12.98 -12.90
N GLY A 124 2.11 -13.29 -12.23
CA GLY A 124 0.83 -13.59 -12.87
C GLY A 124 0.01 -12.36 -13.24
N ASP A 125 0.56 -11.17 -13.09
CA ASP A 125 -0.08 -9.91 -13.45
C ASP A 125 -0.22 -9.78 -14.97
N ASP A 126 -1.46 -9.69 -15.46
CA ASP A 126 -1.80 -9.54 -16.88
C ASP A 126 -2.91 -8.48 -17.04
N PRO A 127 -2.56 -7.20 -16.91
CA PRO A 127 -3.55 -6.15 -16.85
C PRO A 127 -4.17 -5.82 -18.21
N VAL A 128 -5.48 -5.64 -18.23
CA VAL A 128 -6.25 -5.02 -19.32
C VAL A 128 -6.58 -3.57 -18.96
N VAL A 129 -6.94 -2.77 -19.98
CA VAL A 129 -7.42 -1.40 -19.78
C VAL A 129 -8.91 -1.42 -19.43
N LEU A 130 -9.31 -0.90 -18.26
CA LEU A 130 -10.72 -0.94 -17.80
C LEU A 130 -11.58 0.24 -18.25
N LEU A 131 -11.10 1.48 -18.06
CA LEU A 131 -11.98 2.67 -17.96
C LEU A 131 -11.41 3.90 -18.68
N ALA A 132 -11.02 3.71 -19.94
CA ALA A 132 -10.49 4.72 -20.85
C ALA A 132 -8.98 5.01 -20.76
N GLU A 133 -8.45 5.45 -21.90
CA GLU A 133 -7.13 6.05 -22.00
C GLU A 133 -7.15 7.40 -21.27
N ARG A 134 -6.17 7.62 -20.39
CA ARG A 134 -5.99 8.91 -19.74
C ARG A 134 -5.15 9.81 -20.64
N MET A 135 -5.32 11.13 -20.50
CA MET A 135 -4.49 12.08 -21.23
C MET A 135 -3.01 11.91 -20.83
N PRO A 136 -2.07 11.81 -21.80
CA PRO A 136 -0.64 11.79 -21.51
C PRO A 136 -0.23 12.95 -20.59
N PRO A 137 0.73 12.74 -19.65
CA PRO A 137 1.62 11.59 -19.50
C PRO A 137 1.07 10.46 -18.61
N LEU A 138 -0.21 10.49 -18.26
CA LEU A 138 -0.81 9.45 -17.42
C LEU A 138 -0.93 8.13 -18.20
N ASN A 139 -0.55 7.01 -17.58
CA ASN A 139 -0.79 5.69 -18.17
C ASN A 139 -2.29 5.32 -18.10
N PRO A 140 -2.78 4.37 -18.89
CA PRO A 140 -4.17 3.90 -18.80
C PRO A 140 -4.55 3.39 -17.40
N ILE A 141 -5.85 3.37 -17.11
CA ILE A 141 -6.39 2.67 -15.93
C ILE A 141 -6.38 1.18 -16.24
N LEU A 142 -5.64 0.42 -15.43
CA LEU A 142 -5.35 -0.99 -15.65
C LEU A 142 -5.96 -1.85 -14.55
N ASP A 143 -6.31 -3.07 -14.90
CA ASP A 143 -6.80 -4.11 -13.98
C ASP A 143 -6.47 -5.48 -14.52
N THR A 144 -6.20 -6.46 -13.67
CA THR A 144 -5.89 -7.83 -14.10
C THR A 144 -7.15 -8.71 -14.01
N PRO A 145 -7.83 -9.04 -15.13
CA PRO A 145 -9.13 -9.72 -15.11
C PRO A 145 -9.09 -11.10 -14.44
N GLY A 146 -10.20 -11.48 -13.80
CA GLY A 146 -10.33 -12.75 -13.08
C GLY A 146 -9.93 -12.68 -11.60
N ASN A 147 -9.58 -11.47 -11.14
CA ASN A 147 -9.29 -11.08 -9.76
C ASN A 147 -10.50 -11.02 -8.81
N ILE A 148 -11.71 -10.77 -9.32
CA ILE A 148 -12.90 -10.56 -8.48
C ILE A 148 -13.91 -11.70 -8.66
N PHE A 149 -14.11 -12.19 -9.88
CA PHE A 149 -15.24 -13.09 -10.20
C PHE A 149 -14.89 -14.58 -10.21
N SER A 150 -13.66 -14.97 -10.57
CA SER A 150 -13.20 -16.37 -10.58
C SER A 150 -12.41 -16.76 -9.33
N ASN A 151 -11.85 -15.79 -8.62
CA ASN A 151 -11.15 -15.98 -7.35
C ASN A 151 -11.19 -14.66 -6.58
N PRO A 152 -12.12 -14.46 -5.62
CA PRO A 152 -12.40 -13.15 -4.98
C PRO A 152 -11.25 -12.60 -4.10
N ILE A 153 -10.06 -13.16 -4.23
CA ILE A 153 -8.87 -12.91 -3.43
C ILE A 153 -7.84 -12.07 -4.20
N ASN A 154 -7.91 -11.92 -5.53
CA ASN A 154 -6.78 -11.37 -6.30
C ASN A 154 -6.94 -9.91 -6.73
N ILE A 155 -7.54 -9.05 -5.89
CA ILE A 155 -7.60 -7.58 -6.06
C ILE A 155 -6.24 -6.87 -5.83
N PHE A 156 -5.14 -7.62 -6.02
CA PHE A 156 -3.78 -7.17 -5.79
C PHE A 156 -3.38 -6.07 -6.77
N ASP A 157 -3.94 -6.01 -7.97
CA ASP A 157 -3.69 -4.86 -8.86
C ASP A 157 -4.66 -3.70 -8.63
N ASP A 158 -5.91 -3.98 -8.28
CA ASP A 158 -7.03 -3.04 -8.40
C ASP A 158 -6.85 -1.81 -7.50
N LYS A 159 -6.20 -2.01 -6.34
CA LYS A 159 -5.85 -0.90 -5.42
C LYS A 159 -4.76 0.03 -6.00
N MET A 160 -4.05 -0.42 -7.02
CA MET A 160 -3.05 0.32 -7.77
C MET A 160 -3.59 0.93 -9.07
N ALA A 161 -4.81 0.54 -9.50
CA ALA A 161 -5.45 0.97 -10.74
C ALA A 161 -5.79 2.47 -10.78
N VAL A 162 -6.19 3.04 -9.64
CA VAL A 162 -6.73 4.42 -9.56
C VAL A 162 -5.65 5.46 -9.24
N VAL A 163 -4.63 5.09 -8.46
CA VAL A 163 -3.52 5.98 -8.05
C VAL A 163 -2.19 5.30 -8.37
N ASN A 164 -1.96 5.02 -9.64
CA ASN A 164 -0.67 4.51 -10.10
C ASN A 164 0.38 5.63 -10.06
N ALA A 165 1.65 5.25 -9.90
CA ALA A 165 2.82 6.12 -9.89
C ALA A 165 3.03 6.94 -11.19
N SER A 166 2.16 6.73 -12.18
CA SER A 166 1.98 7.53 -13.40
C SER A 166 1.96 9.05 -13.21
N LEU A 167 1.42 9.57 -12.10
CA LEU A 167 1.48 11.01 -11.79
C LEU A 167 2.93 11.51 -11.64
N ARG A 168 3.83 10.62 -11.21
CA ARG A 168 5.26 10.88 -11.03
C ARG A 168 6.12 10.34 -12.19
N GLY A 169 5.52 9.71 -13.20
CA GLY A 169 6.24 9.03 -14.29
C GLY A 169 6.99 7.76 -13.85
N ASP A 170 6.71 7.26 -12.65
CA ASP A 170 7.35 6.07 -12.09
C ASP A 170 6.75 4.77 -12.66
N VAL A 171 7.50 3.67 -12.56
CA VAL A 171 7.03 2.34 -12.95
C VAL A 171 5.86 1.87 -12.07
N ARG A 172 4.92 1.12 -12.66
CA ARG A 172 3.87 0.45 -11.87
C ARG A 172 4.49 -0.59 -10.95
N GLY A 173 4.13 -0.53 -9.68
CA GLY A 173 4.70 -1.39 -8.64
C GLY A 173 4.35 -0.88 -7.25
N THR A 174 4.89 -1.54 -6.23
CA THR A 174 4.54 -1.25 -4.83
C THR A 174 5.76 -0.73 -4.07
N GLY A 175 5.56 0.31 -3.26
CA GLY A 175 6.55 0.73 -2.27
C GLY A 175 6.64 -0.29 -1.14
N LEU A 176 7.84 -0.49 -0.60
CA LEU A 176 8.08 -1.54 0.38
C LEU A 176 7.36 -1.26 1.72
N PRO A 177 6.68 -2.24 2.31
CA PRO A 177 6.14 -2.10 3.66
C PRO A 177 7.24 -2.20 4.71
N LEU A 178 7.04 -1.53 5.85
CA LEU A 178 7.77 -1.84 7.08
C LEU A 178 7.48 -3.28 7.52
N LEU A 179 8.52 -4.03 7.90
CA LEU A 179 8.37 -5.38 8.45
C LEU A 179 8.23 -5.37 9.99
N LEU A 180 7.62 -4.31 10.51
CA LEU A 180 7.32 -4.16 11.93
C LEU A 180 5.91 -4.63 12.24
N ASP A 181 5.75 -5.14 13.45
CA ASP A 181 4.45 -5.55 14.00
C ASP A 181 3.65 -6.58 13.18
N LEU A 182 4.36 -7.42 12.41
CA LEU A 182 3.72 -8.47 11.61
C LEU A 182 3.02 -9.53 12.48
N ALA A 183 3.35 -9.63 13.77
CA ALA A 183 2.72 -10.55 14.70
C ALA A 183 1.25 -10.21 15.03
N ARG A 184 0.86 -8.93 14.97
CA ARG A 184 -0.52 -8.48 15.23
C ARG A 184 -1.37 -8.37 13.97
N LYS A 185 -0.80 -8.55 12.78
CA LYS A 185 -1.52 -8.44 11.51
C LYS A 185 -2.22 -9.79 11.18
N PRO A 186 -3.55 -9.81 10.98
CA PRO A 186 -4.29 -11.05 10.72
C PRO A 186 -4.29 -11.47 9.23
N VAL A 187 -3.96 -10.55 8.34
CA VAL A 187 -3.89 -10.75 6.89
C VAL A 187 -2.66 -10.02 6.34
N PHE A 188 -2.12 -10.43 5.21
CA PHE A 188 -0.89 -9.90 4.63
C PHE A 188 -1.13 -9.54 3.17
N LEU A 189 -0.16 -8.80 2.61
CA LEU A 189 -0.27 -8.11 1.32
C LEU A 189 -1.30 -6.97 1.37
N HIS A 190 -1.32 -6.09 0.37
CA HIS A 190 -2.18 -4.90 0.38
C HIS A 190 -3.62 -5.20 -0.03
N ASP A 191 -3.87 -6.33 -0.67
CA ASP A 191 -5.19 -6.89 -0.98
C ASP A 191 -5.78 -7.73 0.17
N ASN A 192 -5.00 -7.99 1.24
CA ASN A 192 -5.36 -8.88 2.34
C ASN A 192 -5.54 -10.37 1.94
N SER A 193 -4.98 -10.80 0.81
CA SER A 193 -5.20 -12.16 0.27
C SER A 193 -4.56 -13.29 1.09
N VAL A 194 -3.59 -12.95 1.93
CA VAL A 194 -2.78 -13.95 2.64
C VAL A 194 -3.14 -13.96 4.13
N PRO A 195 -3.75 -15.04 4.67
CA PRO A 195 -4.27 -15.05 6.04
C PRO A 195 -3.21 -15.31 7.12
N SER A 196 -1.96 -15.58 6.76
CA SER A 196 -0.88 -15.78 7.72
C SER A 196 0.50 -15.65 7.09
N LEU A 197 1.53 -15.35 7.90
CA LEU A 197 2.93 -15.40 7.45
C LEU A 197 3.32 -16.81 6.95
N ALA A 198 2.80 -17.88 7.57
CA ALA A 198 3.09 -19.24 7.11
C ALA A 198 2.55 -19.47 5.69
N ARG A 199 1.32 -19.04 5.42
CA ARG A 199 0.72 -19.11 4.08
C ARG A 199 1.45 -18.21 3.08
N LEU A 200 1.98 -17.06 3.50
CA LEU A 200 2.76 -16.16 2.63
C LEU A 200 3.92 -16.88 1.93
N PHE A 201 4.64 -17.73 2.66
CA PHE A 201 5.83 -18.45 2.19
C PHE A 201 5.53 -19.85 1.64
N ASP A 202 4.25 -20.20 1.46
CA ASP A 202 3.84 -21.55 1.08
C ASP A 202 3.75 -21.71 -0.46
N PRO A 203 4.52 -22.62 -1.09
CA PRO A 203 4.56 -22.77 -2.54
C PRO A 203 3.23 -23.24 -3.14
N ASP A 204 2.32 -23.78 -2.33
CA ASP A 204 0.95 -24.10 -2.74
C ASP A 204 0.13 -22.85 -3.13
N ARG A 205 0.67 -21.64 -3.00
CA ARG A 205 0.09 -20.42 -3.59
C ARG A 205 0.32 -20.34 -5.10
N GLY A 206 1.34 -21.01 -5.63
CA GLY A 206 1.69 -21.02 -7.04
C GLY A 206 2.65 -19.89 -7.43
N ALA A 207 3.49 -20.16 -8.44
CA ALA A 207 4.56 -19.25 -8.89
C ALA A 207 4.05 -17.92 -9.48
N THR A 208 2.78 -17.87 -9.88
CA THR A 208 2.13 -16.67 -10.43
C THR A 208 1.42 -15.85 -9.36
N ALA A 209 1.35 -16.31 -8.11
CA ALA A 209 0.70 -15.57 -7.03
C ALA A 209 1.47 -14.30 -6.65
N PRO A 210 0.80 -13.30 -6.05
CA PRO A 210 1.48 -12.15 -5.48
C PRO A 210 2.51 -12.56 -4.41
N HIS A 211 3.66 -11.92 -4.45
CA HIS A 211 4.84 -12.15 -3.63
C HIS A 211 5.26 -13.64 -3.59
N PRO A 212 5.66 -14.25 -4.73
CA PRO A 212 5.89 -15.69 -4.85
C PRO A 212 7.28 -16.13 -4.35
N PHE A 213 7.69 -15.60 -3.19
CA PHE A 213 8.95 -15.95 -2.53
C PHE A 213 8.67 -17.04 -1.50
N PHE A 214 8.78 -18.29 -1.91
CA PHE A 214 8.36 -19.43 -1.11
C PHE A 214 9.54 -20.17 -0.45
N LEU A 215 9.21 -20.90 0.61
CA LEU A 215 10.11 -21.80 1.31
C LEU A 215 9.43 -23.18 1.35
N SER A 216 10.00 -24.16 0.63
CA SER A 216 9.39 -25.49 0.52
C SER A 216 9.47 -26.30 1.80
N ASP A 217 10.51 -26.07 2.62
CA ASP A 217 10.65 -26.74 3.92
C ASP A 217 9.74 -26.08 4.98
N PRO A 218 8.77 -26.82 5.56
CA PRO A 218 7.89 -26.29 6.59
C PRO A 218 8.63 -25.85 7.87
N VAL A 219 9.76 -26.46 8.22
CA VAL A 219 10.56 -26.05 9.38
C VAL A 219 11.24 -24.71 9.10
N ALA A 220 11.86 -24.56 7.93
CA ALA A 220 12.42 -23.29 7.46
C ALA A 220 11.36 -22.17 7.42
N ARG A 221 10.14 -22.48 6.97
CA ARG A 221 8.99 -21.54 7.05
C ARG A 221 8.68 -21.12 8.48
N ALA A 222 8.59 -22.07 9.40
CA ALA A 222 8.30 -21.78 10.80
C ALA A 222 9.39 -20.88 11.42
N ASP A 223 10.67 -21.15 11.15
CA ASP A 223 11.79 -20.32 11.58
C ASP A 223 11.70 -18.89 10.98
N MET A 224 11.39 -18.76 9.69
CA MET A 224 11.16 -17.46 9.04
C MET A 224 10.02 -16.68 9.71
N VAL A 225 8.88 -17.33 9.96
CA VAL A 225 7.73 -16.72 10.64
C VAL A 225 8.12 -16.22 12.04
N MET A 226 8.86 -17.03 12.79
CA MET A 226 9.35 -16.64 14.13
C MET A 226 10.29 -15.44 14.05
N PHE A 227 11.22 -15.42 13.10
CA PHE A 227 12.10 -14.27 12.89
C PHE A 227 11.31 -13.01 12.55
N LEU A 228 10.39 -13.05 11.58
CA LEU A 228 9.60 -11.90 11.16
C LEU A 228 8.71 -11.35 12.29
N ARG A 229 8.11 -12.23 13.10
CA ARG A 229 7.34 -11.82 14.29
C ARG A 229 8.21 -11.15 15.35
N SER A 230 9.50 -11.48 15.41
CA SER A 230 10.45 -10.92 16.39
C SER A 230 11.03 -9.56 16.00
N LEU A 231 10.77 -9.07 14.77
CA LEU A 231 11.31 -7.81 14.30
C LEU A 231 10.80 -6.62 15.13
N ASP A 232 11.73 -5.79 15.59
CA ASP A 232 11.46 -4.59 16.36
C ASP A 232 12.57 -3.53 16.16
N THR A 233 12.42 -2.38 16.80
CA THR A 233 13.39 -1.27 16.75
C THR A 233 14.30 -1.23 17.98
N ALA A 234 14.24 -2.22 18.86
CA ALA A 234 15.00 -2.23 20.09
C ALA A 234 16.50 -2.43 19.82
N ARG A 235 17.36 -1.77 20.61
CA ARG A 235 18.79 -2.11 20.61
C ARG A 235 18.94 -3.55 21.08
N ARG A 236 19.42 -4.44 20.20
CA ARG A 236 19.95 -5.72 20.63
C ARG A 236 21.20 -5.42 21.46
N GLY A 237 21.17 -5.80 22.74
CA GLY A 237 22.34 -5.68 23.61
C GLY A 237 23.54 -6.37 22.98
N LYS A 238 24.73 -5.75 23.14
CA LYS A 238 26.00 -6.41 22.82
C LYS A 238 26.15 -7.69 23.64
#